data_AF-A0A4D6WLY3-F1
#
_entry.id   AF-A0A4D6WLY3-F1
#
_cell.length_a   1.000
_cell.length_b   1.000
_cell.length_c   1.000
_cell.angle_alpha   90.00
_cell.angle_beta   90.00
_cell.angle_gamma   90.00
#
_symmetry.space_group_name_H-M   'P 1'
#
loop_
_entity.id
_entity.type
_entity.pdbx_description
1 polymer ?
#
loop_
_entity_poly.entity_id
_entity_poly.type
_entity_poly.pdbx_seq_one_letter_code
_entity_poly.pdbx_strand_id
1 'polypeptide(L)'
;MQTTIKTNPVPLKETLLTPRFYTTDFDEMASLDISSNHKEFEALLKEFRADYNRQHFIRDEEFEQSWETLDTKTKSLFIEFLERSCTAEFSGFLLYKELSRRLQKSNPIMAECFLLMSRDEARHAGFLNKAIGDFNLSLDLGFLTKSRKYTFFSPKFIFYATYLSEKIGYWRYITIYRHLEKYPEHRVYPIFKFFENWCQDENRHGDFFAALLKSQPHFLNDFKSKLWCRFFLLSVFATMYLNDFQRADFYTSIGLDPRQYDMQVIRKTNESASRIFPVALNIDKPDFFQYLDKCASCNKSLIELNNDNTNKIHKLIISIPLYSKIIIYLIRLYLIPTIESKQMTDTIK
;
A
#
# COMPACT_ATOMS: atom_id res chain seq x y z
N MET A 1 -4.39 -2.89 32.45
CA MET A 1 -5.60 -3.44 31.78
C MET A 1 -5.58 -2.92 30.36
N GLN A 2 -5.28 -3.76 29.37
CA GLN A 2 -5.34 -3.36 27.96
C GLN A 2 -6.80 -3.06 27.62
N THR A 3 -7.05 -1.87 27.07
CA THR A 3 -8.40 -1.53 26.60
C THR A 3 -8.48 -2.04 25.18
N THR A 4 -9.21 -3.14 24.98
CA THR A 4 -9.57 -3.57 23.63
C THR A 4 -10.35 -2.43 23.00
N ILE A 5 -9.88 -1.90 21.88
CA ILE A 5 -10.67 -0.96 21.09
C ILE A 5 -11.80 -1.79 20.46
N LYS A 6 -12.87 -2.05 21.22
CA LYS A 6 -14.18 -2.31 20.64
C LYS A 6 -14.53 -0.99 19.98
N THR A 7 -14.43 -0.90 18.67
CA THR A 7 -14.68 0.36 17.97
C THR A 7 -16.09 0.87 18.30
N ASN A 8 -16.16 1.81 19.24
CA ASN A 8 -17.17 2.85 19.30
C ASN A 8 -16.51 4.24 19.45
N PRO A 9 -15.47 4.62 18.67
CA PRO A 9 -15.34 6.01 18.29
C PRO A 9 -16.29 6.24 17.10
N VAL A 10 -16.72 7.48 16.87
CA VAL A 10 -17.43 7.88 15.64
C VAL A 10 -16.87 7.09 14.45
N PRO A 11 -17.68 6.33 13.69
CA PRO A 11 -17.16 5.48 12.63
C PRO A 11 -16.26 6.32 11.75
N LEU A 12 -14.97 5.97 11.69
CA LEU A 12 -14.01 6.56 10.76
C LEU A 12 -14.67 6.45 9.39
N LYS A 13 -15.18 7.58 8.90
CA LYS A 13 -16.02 7.64 7.72
C LYS A 13 -15.20 7.04 6.59
N GLU A 14 -15.62 5.89 6.08
CA GLU A 14 -14.90 5.22 5.00
C GLU A 14 -14.78 6.20 3.82
N THR A 15 -13.55 6.45 3.41
CA THR A 15 -13.25 7.28 2.24
C THR A 15 -12.67 6.40 1.13
N LEU A 16 -12.29 7.01 0.01
CA LEU A 16 -11.47 6.32 -0.99
C LEU A 16 -10.06 5.98 -0.45
N LEU A 17 -9.59 6.69 0.57
CA LEU A 17 -8.20 6.64 1.04
C LEU A 17 -8.02 5.83 2.34
N THR A 18 -9.10 5.31 2.91
CA THR A 18 -9.06 4.39 4.05
C THR A 18 -8.84 2.95 3.56
N PRO A 19 -8.03 2.13 4.25
CA PRO A 19 -7.88 0.71 3.92
C PRO A 19 -9.25 0.01 3.83
N ARG A 20 -9.43 -0.84 2.82
CA ARG A 20 -10.66 -1.60 2.57
C ARG A 20 -10.38 -3.08 2.59
N PHE A 21 -11.42 -3.87 2.84
CA PHE A 21 -11.38 -5.32 2.68
C PHE A 21 -11.85 -5.67 1.29
N TYR A 22 -11.17 -6.61 0.64
CA TYR A 22 -11.39 -6.94 -0.76
C TYR A 22 -11.87 -8.37 -0.93
N THR A 23 -12.66 -8.58 -1.97
CA THR A 23 -13.05 -9.90 -2.49
C THR A 23 -12.97 -9.87 -4.01
N THR A 24 -12.97 -11.03 -4.65
CA THR A 24 -12.79 -11.14 -6.10
C THR A 24 -13.60 -12.28 -6.70
N ASP A 25 -13.50 -12.42 -8.02
CA ASP A 25 -14.00 -13.58 -8.73
C ASP A 25 -12.99 -14.73 -8.57
N PHE A 26 -13.28 -15.63 -7.64
CA PHE A 26 -12.42 -16.77 -7.33
C PHE A 26 -12.40 -17.81 -8.45
N ASP A 27 -13.45 -17.90 -9.25
CA ASP A 27 -13.53 -18.87 -10.35
C ASP A 27 -12.67 -18.38 -11.52
N GLU A 28 -12.70 -17.08 -11.83
CA GLU A 28 -11.78 -16.45 -12.78
C GLU A 28 -10.33 -16.59 -12.31
N MET A 29 -10.03 -16.34 -11.03
CA MET A 29 -8.69 -16.57 -10.45
C MET A 29 -8.24 -18.04 -10.56
N ALA A 30 -9.16 -18.99 -10.34
CA ALA A 30 -8.89 -20.42 -10.44
C ALA A 30 -8.64 -20.89 -11.87
N SER A 31 -9.14 -20.16 -12.87
CA SER A 31 -9.01 -20.48 -14.30
C SER A 31 -7.70 -19.99 -14.93
N LEU A 32 -6.88 -19.22 -14.19
CA LEU A 32 -5.62 -18.68 -14.71
C LEU A 32 -4.63 -19.79 -15.08
N ASP A 33 -4.14 -19.72 -16.31
CA ASP A 33 -3.09 -20.61 -16.80
C ASP A 33 -1.70 -20.00 -16.54
N ILE A 34 -0.92 -20.66 -15.68
CA ILE A 34 0.46 -20.28 -15.35
C ILE A 34 1.51 -21.09 -16.11
N SER A 35 1.10 -21.99 -17.02
CA SER A 35 1.98 -22.94 -17.72
C SER A 35 3.12 -22.25 -18.47
N SER A 36 2.84 -21.09 -19.08
CA SER A 36 3.80 -20.27 -19.82
C SER A 36 4.99 -19.79 -18.97
N ASN A 37 4.83 -19.74 -17.64
CA ASN A 37 5.84 -19.26 -16.72
C ASN A 37 6.09 -20.20 -15.52
N HIS A 38 5.79 -21.49 -15.70
CA HIS A 38 5.75 -22.47 -14.61
C HIS A 38 7.04 -22.51 -13.77
N LYS A 39 8.21 -22.47 -14.43
CA LYS A 39 9.51 -22.50 -13.75
C LYS A 39 9.76 -21.29 -12.84
N GLU A 40 9.30 -20.10 -13.23
CA GLU A 40 9.41 -18.89 -12.39
C GLU A 40 8.54 -19.05 -11.14
N PHE A 41 7.32 -19.59 -11.29
CA PHE A 41 6.45 -19.89 -10.15
C PHE A 41 7.01 -20.96 -9.21
N GLU A 42 7.60 -22.04 -9.72
CA GLU A 42 8.26 -23.05 -8.88
C GLU A 42 9.43 -22.46 -8.09
N ALA A 43 10.22 -21.58 -8.71
CA ALA A 43 11.32 -20.90 -8.04
C ALA A 43 10.82 -19.96 -6.93
N LEU A 44 9.78 -19.16 -7.21
CA LEU A 44 9.12 -18.29 -6.23
C LEU A 44 8.52 -19.11 -5.07
N LEU A 45 7.85 -20.21 -5.36
CA LEU A 45 7.29 -21.09 -4.33
C LEU A 45 8.38 -21.68 -3.44
N LYS A 46 9.51 -22.08 -4.03
CA LYS A 46 10.69 -22.54 -3.27
C LYS A 46 11.21 -21.43 -2.35
N GLU A 47 11.25 -20.19 -2.83
CA GLU A 47 11.67 -19.04 -2.04
C GLU A 47 10.71 -18.77 -0.87
N PHE A 48 9.39 -18.75 -1.11
CA PHE A 48 8.40 -18.57 -0.06
C PHE A 48 8.45 -19.66 1.02
N ARG A 49 8.71 -20.90 0.62
CA ARG A 49 8.88 -22.04 1.55
C ARG A 49 10.14 -21.90 2.41
N ALA A 50 11.19 -21.25 1.92
CA ALA A 50 12.42 -21.05 2.68
C ALA A 50 12.23 -20.12 3.89
N ASP A 51 11.27 -19.18 3.81
CA ASP A 51 10.86 -18.31 4.92
C ASP A 51 12.05 -17.62 5.63
N TYR A 52 12.88 -16.91 4.87
CA TYR A 52 14.09 -16.27 5.38
C TYR A 52 13.84 -15.31 6.56
N ASN A 53 12.62 -14.78 6.67
CA ASN A 53 12.21 -13.85 7.72
C ASN A 53 11.56 -14.51 8.94
N ARG A 54 11.52 -15.85 9.03
CA ARG A 54 10.83 -16.60 10.10
C ARG A 54 11.19 -16.12 11.51
N GLN A 55 12.48 -15.84 11.76
CA GLN A 55 12.99 -15.43 13.07
C GLN A 55 13.14 -13.90 13.19
N HIS A 56 12.86 -13.14 12.14
CA HIS A 56 13.12 -11.71 12.14
C HIS A 56 12.11 -10.92 12.97
N PHE A 57 10.86 -11.36 13.05
CA PHE A 57 9.78 -10.64 13.74
C PHE A 57 9.69 -10.99 15.23
N ILE A 58 10.85 -11.03 15.89
CA ILE A 58 10.99 -11.26 17.32
C ILE A 58 11.42 -9.94 17.96
N ARG A 59 10.61 -9.44 18.91
CA ARG A 59 10.93 -8.22 19.66
C ARG A 59 12.12 -8.47 20.56
N ASP A 60 13.05 -7.53 20.59
CA ASP A 60 14.18 -7.50 21.51
C ASP A 60 13.89 -6.59 22.72
N GLU A 61 14.90 -6.44 23.57
CA GLU A 61 14.87 -5.62 24.79
C GLU A 61 14.64 -4.12 24.53
N GLU A 62 14.87 -3.61 23.32
CA GLU A 62 14.55 -2.20 23.00
C GLU A 62 13.05 -1.91 23.02
N PHE A 63 12.22 -2.95 22.94
CA PHE A 63 10.78 -2.80 23.06
C PHE A 63 10.29 -2.77 24.52
N GLU A 64 11.14 -3.08 25.50
CA GLU A 64 10.80 -3.14 26.92
C GLU A 64 11.03 -1.79 27.64
N GLN A 65 10.69 -0.69 26.95
CA GLN A 65 10.82 0.67 27.47
C GLN A 65 9.45 1.32 27.69
N SER A 66 9.42 2.39 28.50
CA SER A 66 8.21 3.17 28.71
C SER A 66 7.97 4.13 27.56
N TRP A 67 6.74 4.13 27.04
CA TRP A 67 6.28 5.03 25.97
C TRP A 67 5.46 6.22 26.50
N GLU A 68 5.57 6.50 27.80
CA GLU A 68 4.89 7.62 28.45
C GLU A 68 5.58 8.97 28.18
N THR A 69 6.87 8.94 27.86
CA THR A 69 7.69 10.13 27.58
C THR A 69 7.54 10.65 26.15
N LEU A 70 6.94 9.86 25.26
CA LEU A 70 6.64 10.28 23.89
C LEU A 70 5.56 11.37 23.93
N ASP A 71 5.80 12.49 23.26
CA ASP A 71 4.86 13.60 23.27
C ASP A 71 3.49 13.17 22.71
N THR A 72 2.42 13.74 23.28
CA THR A 72 1.04 13.33 22.98
C THR A 72 0.70 13.40 21.49
N LYS A 73 1.25 14.39 20.77
CA LYS A 73 0.97 14.57 19.34
C LYS A 73 1.64 13.46 18.53
N THR A 74 2.93 13.24 18.71
CA THR A 74 3.68 12.17 18.03
C THR A 74 3.12 10.80 18.37
N LYS A 75 2.77 10.56 19.64
CA LYS A 75 2.10 9.32 20.07
C LYS A 75 0.80 9.08 19.32
N SER A 76 -0.07 10.08 19.20
CA SER A 76 -1.32 9.97 18.46
C SER A 76 -1.09 9.68 16.97
N LEU A 77 -0.14 10.37 16.34
CA LEU A 77 0.20 10.17 14.93
C LEU A 77 0.78 8.78 14.67
N PHE A 78 1.62 8.29 15.59
CA PHE A 78 2.21 6.96 15.49
C PHE A 78 1.19 5.85 15.71
N ILE A 79 0.26 6.02 16.66
CA ILE A 79 -0.86 5.07 16.84
C ILE A 79 -1.72 5.02 15.58
N GLU A 80 -2.07 6.17 14.97
CA GLU A 80 -2.80 6.19 13.69
C GLU A 80 -2.04 5.43 12.59
N PHE A 81 -0.72 5.65 12.48
CA PHE A 81 0.13 4.92 11.55
C PHE A 81 0.04 3.41 11.78
N LEU A 82 0.23 2.94 13.01
CA LEU A 82 0.18 1.52 13.36
C LEU A 82 -1.18 0.90 13.06
N GLU A 83 -2.28 1.56 13.42
CA GLU A 83 -3.64 1.04 13.20
C GLU A 83 -3.95 0.88 11.72
N ARG A 84 -3.56 1.87 10.92
CA ARG A 84 -3.80 1.86 9.47
C ARG A 84 -2.95 0.82 8.76
N SER A 85 -1.67 0.73 9.10
CA SER A 85 -0.79 -0.32 8.57
C SER A 85 -1.32 -1.69 8.95
N CYS A 86 -1.66 -1.91 10.23
CA CYS A 86 -2.19 -3.20 10.69
C CYS A 86 -3.46 -3.61 9.95
N THR A 87 -4.36 -2.66 9.70
CA THR A 87 -5.60 -2.90 8.95
C THR A 87 -5.32 -3.22 7.48
N ALA A 88 -4.29 -2.62 6.86
CA ALA A 88 -3.89 -2.90 5.49
C ALA A 88 -3.33 -4.32 5.33
N GLU A 89 -2.35 -4.70 6.15
CA GLU A 89 -1.74 -6.05 6.10
C GLU A 89 -2.79 -7.12 6.43
N PHE A 90 -3.66 -6.86 7.40
CA PHE A 90 -4.74 -7.78 7.74
C PHE A 90 -5.76 -7.94 6.59
N SER A 91 -5.97 -6.90 5.77
CA SER A 91 -6.81 -6.99 4.58
C SER A 91 -6.18 -7.90 3.51
N GLY A 92 -4.88 -7.73 3.26
CA GLY A 92 -4.10 -8.59 2.35
C GLY A 92 -4.16 -10.05 2.80
N PHE A 93 -3.90 -10.31 4.08
CA PHE A 93 -4.04 -11.62 4.71
C PHE A 93 -5.38 -12.29 4.39
N LEU A 94 -6.50 -11.60 4.61
CA LEU A 94 -7.84 -12.18 4.40
C LEU A 94 -8.06 -12.59 2.94
N LEU A 95 -7.67 -11.72 1.99
CA LEU A 95 -7.80 -12.00 0.57
C LEU A 95 -6.93 -13.19 0.15
N TYR A 96 -5.65 -13.19 0.53
CA TYR A 96 -4.71 -14.26 0.17
C TYR A 96 -5.09 -15.60 0.81
N LYS A 97 -5.56 -15.57 2.06
CA LYS A 97 -6.07 -16.77 2.75
C LYS A 97 -7.24 -17.40 2.00
N GLU A 98 -8.21 -16.59 1.58
CA GLU A 98 -9.37 -17.11 0.84
C GLU A 98 -8.98 -17.60 -0.56
N LEU A 99 -8.09 -16.88 -1.27
CA LEU A 99 -7.54 -17.34 -2.55
C LEU A 99 -6.84 -18.70 -2.42
N SER A 100 -5.99 -18.88 -1.41
CA SER A 100 -5.29 -20.15 -1.16
C SER A 100 -6.27 -21.32 -1.02
N ARG A 101 -7.38 -21.11 -0.31
CA ARG A 101 -8.39 -22.13 -0.08
C ARG A 101 -9.18 -22.46 -1.34
N ARG A 102 -9.51 -21.45 -2.14
CA ARG A 102 -10.33 -21.59 -3.35
C ARG A 102 -9.57 -22.24 -4.50
N LEU A 103 -8.29 -21.91 -4.65
CA LEU A 103 -7.46 -22.36 -5.77
C LEU A 103 -6.85 -23.75 -5.55
N GLN A 104 -6.94 -24.33 -4.34
CA GLN A 104 -6.20 -25.55 -3.96
C GLN A 104 -6.36 -26.72 -4.94
N LYS A 105 -7.53 -26.89 -5.55
CA LYS A 105 -7.80 -27.99 -6.49
C LYS A 105 -7.47 -27.65 -7.94
N SER A 106 -7.68 -26.41 -8.34
CA SER A 106 -7.56 -25.97 -9.74
C SER A 106 -6.14 -25.51 -10.09
N ASN A 107 -5.49 -24.79 -9.17
CA ASN A 107 -4.14 -24.29 -9.35
C ASN A 107 -3.34 -24.40 -8.02
N PRO A 108 -2.80 -25.58 -7.72
CA PRO A 108 -2.18 -25.86 -6.42
C PRO A 108 -0.93 -25.03 -6.15
N ILE A 109 -0.15 -24.66 -7.17
CA ILE A 109 1.04 -23.82 -7.02
C ILE A 109 0.63 -22.41 -6.59
N MET A 110 -0.32 -21.77 -7.30
CA MET A 110 -0.81 -20.45 -6.91
C MET A 110 -1.46 -20.49 -5.53
N ALA A 111 -2.24 -21.54 -5.24
CA ALA A 111 -2.87 -21.71 -3.94
C ALA A 111 -1.83 -21.72 -2.80
N GLU A 112 -0.71 -22.42 -2.99
CA GLU A 112 0.35 -22.47 -2.00
C GLU A 112 1.13 -21.15 -1.90
N CYS A 113 1.40 -20.47 -3.02
CA CYS A 113 1.99 -19.12 -2.98
C CYS A 113 1.10 -18.17 -2.16
N PHE A 114 -0.21 -18.12 -2.43
CA PHE A 114 -1.13 -17.30 -1.64
C PHE A 114 -1.20 -17.71 -0.17
N LEU A 115 -1.08 -19.01 0.14
CA LEU A 115 -1.02 -19.47 1.53
C LEU A 115 0.21 -18.89 2.25
N LEU A 116 1.37 -18.94 1.60
CA LEU A 116 2.63 -18.46 2.17
C LEU A 116 2.69 -16.92 2.25
N MET A 117 2.14 -16.21 1.26
CA MET A 117 1.92 -14.76 1.36
C MET A 117 0.98 -14.44 2.53
N SER A 118 -0.12 -15.17 2.69
CA SER A 118 -1.03 -14.96 3.83
C SER A 118 -0.35 -15.19 5.19
N ARG A 119 0.66 -16.07 5.27
CA ARG A 119 1.48 -16.24 6.48
C ARG A 119 2.28 -14.97 6.77
N ASP A 120 2.90 -14.38 5.75
CA ASP A 120 3.71 -13.18 5.91
C ASP A 120 2.82 -11.98 6.32
N GLU A 121 1.69 -11.77 5.64
CA GLU A 121 0.71 -10.73 5.99
C GLU A 121 0.14 -10.87 7.41
N ALA A 122 -0.15 -12.11 7.83
CA ALA A 122 -0.59 -12.37 9.20
C ALA A 122 0.50 -12.04 10.24
N ARG A 123 1.77 -12.30 9.90
CA ARG A 123 2.92 -11.99 10.74
C ARG A 123 3.08 -10.47 10.87
N HIS A 124 3.00 -9.76 9.75
CA HIS A 124 3.03 -8.31 9.65
C HIS A 124 1.93 -7.64 10.48
N ALA A 125 0.67 -8.01 10.24
CA ALA A 125 -0.48 -7.52 10.99
C ALA A 125 -0.36 -7.82 12.50
N GLY A 126 0.08 -9.03 12.84
CA GLY A 126 0.31 -9.44 14.23
C GLY A 126 1.41 -8.63 14.93
N PHE A 127 2.51 -8.35 14.22
CA PHE A 127 3.61 -7.55 14.76
C PHE A 127 3.19 -6.11 15.03
N LEU A 128 2.44 -5.50 14.10
CA LEU A 128 1.85 -4.16 14.28
C LEU A 128 0.84 -4.12 15.42
N ASN A 129 -0.05 -5.10 15.52
CA ASN A 129 -1.03 -5.15 16.61
C ASN A 129 -0.34 -5.31 17.99
N LYS A 130 0.77 -6.07 18.03
CA LYS A 130 1.59 -6.18 19.25
C LYS A 130 2.25 -4.83 19.62
N ALA A 131 2.68 -4.03 18.63
CA ALA A 131 3.20 -2.69 18.87
C ALA A 131 2.13 -1.71 19.38
N ILE A 132 0.88 -1.81 18.87
CA ILE A 132 -0.26 -1.04 19.39
C ILE A 132 -0.51 -1.36 20.88
N GLY A 133 -0.27 -2.61 21.27
CA GLY A 133 -0.31 -3.10 22.66
C GLY A 133 0.52 -2.29 23.65
N ASP A 134 1.66 -1.76 23.22
CA ASP A 134 2.57 -0.98 24.06
C ASP A 134 1.98 0.38 24.47
N PHE A 135 0.96 0.84 23.74
CA PHE A 135 0.20 2.05 24.04
C PHE A 135 -1.10 1.76 24.80
N ASN A 136 -1.24 0.55 25.38
CA ASN A 136 -2.43 0.05 26.09
C ASN A 136 -3.69 -0.09 25.21
N LEU A 137 -3.50 -0.20 23.90
CA LEU A 137 -4.53 -0.37 22.89
C LEU A 137 -4.42 -1.75 22.25
N SER A 138 -5.47 -2.20 21.56
CA SER A 138 -5.42 -3.41 20.73
C SER A 138 -6.52 -3.33 19.68
N LEU A 139 -6.19 -3.75 18.46
CA LEU A 139 -7.18 -3.95 17.40
C LEU A 139 -7.79 -5.35 17.52
N ASP A 140 -9.12 -5.41 17.56
CA ASP A 140 -9.87 -6.65 17.44
C ASP A 140 -10.03 -7.02 15.96
N LEU A 141 -9.04 -7.74 15.45
CA LEU A 141 -8.99 -8.18 14.05
C LEU A 141 -10.20 -9.07 13.68
N GLY A 142 -10.67 -9.90 14.62
CA GLY A 142 -11.85 -10.74 14.41
C GLY A 142 -13.15 -9.95 14.28
N PHE A 143 -13.29 -8.87 15.04
CA PHE A 143 -14.38 -7.91 14.88
C PHE A 143 -14.28 -7.17 13.55
N LEU A 144 -13.08 -6.74 13.12
CA LEU A 144 -12.89 -6.07 11.83
C LEU A 144 -13.37 -6.95 10.67
N THR A 145 -13.06 -8.25 10.68
CA THR A 145 -13.53 -9.22 9.66
C THR A 145 -15.05 -9.26 9.52
N LYS A 146 -15.79 -9.10 10.62
CA LYS A 146 -17.26 -9.20 10.65
C LYS A 146 -17.96 -7.87 10.37
N SER A 147 -17.33 -6.75 10.72
CA SER A 147 -17.95 -5.42 10.68
C SER A 147 -17.68 -4.66 9.38
N ARG A 148 -16.57 -4.94 8.69
CA ARG A 148 -16.19 -4.23 7.46
C ARG A 148 -16.91 -4.78 6.23
N LYS A 149 -17.22 -3.87 5.30
CA LYS A 149 -17.76 -4.22 3.99
C LYS A 149 -16.63 -4.68 3.06
N TYR A 150 -16.87 -5.80 2.37
CA TYR A 150 -15.97 -6.28 1.33
C TYR A 150 -16.27 -5.55 0.02
N THR A 151 -15.22 -4.99 -0.58
CA THR A 151 -15.28 -4.35 -1.89
C THR A 151 -14.87 -5.38 -2.94
N PHE A 152 -15.74 -5.62 -3.92
CA PHE A 152 -15.40 -6.48 -5.05
C PHE A 152 -14.35 -5.80 -5.93
N PHE A 153 -13.35 -6.56 -6.33
CA PHE A 153 -12.34 -6.11 -7.27
C PHE A 153 -12.05 -7.22 -8.26
N SER A 154 -12.16 -6.93 -9.56
CA SER A 154 -11.98 -7.97 -10.58
C SER A 154 -10.53 -8.47 -10.62
N PRO A 155 -10.30 -9.76 -10.94
CA PRO A 155 -8.97 -10.35 -10.99
C PRO A 155 -7.95 -9.54 -11.80
N LYS A 156 -8.33 -9.12 -13.02
CA LYS A 156 -7.51 -8.23 -13.87
C LYS A 156 -7.00 -7.00 -13.11
N PHE A 157 -7.86 -6.34 -12.32
CA PHE A 157 -7.51 -5.12 -11.62
C PHE A 157 -6.75 -5.38 -10.32
N ILE A 158 -7.00 -6.51 -9.66
CA ILE A 158 -6.19 -6.99 -8.53
C ILE A 158 -4.74 -7.13 -8.95
N PHE A 159 -4.43 -7.70 -10.12
CA PHE A 159 -3.03 -7.90 -10.51
C PHE A 159 -2.25 -6.59 -10.65
N TYR A 160 -2.82 -5.58 -11.32
CA TYR A 160 -2.15 -4.29 -11.43
C TYR A 160 -2.05 -3.58 -10.08
N ALA A 161 -3.16 -3.53 -9.34
CA ALA A 161 -3.24 -2.77 -8.11
C ALA A 161 -2.36 -3.40 -7.02
N THR A 162 -2.43 -4.71 -6.84
CA THR A 162 -1.65 -5.42 -5.83
C THR A 162 -0.18 -5.40 -6.20
N TYR A 163 0.21 -5.69 -7.45
CA TYR A 163 1.62 -5.54 -7.87
C TYR A 163 2.19 -4.17 -7.51
N LEU A 164 1.46 -3.09 -7.81
CA LEU A 164 1.89 -1.73 -7.46
C LEU A 164 1.84 -1.47 -5.95
N SER A 165 0.89 -2.06 -5.21
CA SER A 165 0.79 -1.97 -3.75
C SER A 165 2.02 -2.59 -3.08
N GLU A 166 2.45 -3.78 -3.51
CA GLU A 166 3.66 -4.45 -3.03
C GLU A 166 4.91 -3.60 -3.32
N LYS A 167 5.05 -3.11 -4.56
CA LYS A 167 6.23 -2.31 -4.95
C LYS A 167 6.25 -0.94 -4.26
N ILE A 168 5.11 -0.30 -4.04
CA ILE A 168 5.07 0.97 -3.31
C ILE A 168 5.31 0.75 -1.81
N GLY A 169 4.76 -0.33 -1.22
CA GLY A 169 5.01 -0.76 0.15
C GLY A 169 6.50 -0.96 0.41
N TYR A 170 7.18 -1.71 -0.46
CA TYR A 170 8.63 -1.89 -0.45
C TYR A 170 9.37 -0.55 -0.35
N TRP A 171 9.11 0.37 -1.29
CA TRP A 171 9.84 1.63 -1.37
C TRP A 171 9.54 2.57 -0.21
N ARG A 172 8.33 2.54 0.34
CA ARG A 172 7.96 3.28 1.55
C ARG A 172 8.79 2.81 2.74
N TYR A 173 8.75 1.51 3.02
CA TYR A 173 9.42 0.92 4.17
C TYR A 173 10.94 1.09 4.11
N ILE A 174 11.57 0.80 2.97
CA ILE A 174 13.03 0.94 2.85
C ILE A 174 13.47 2.41 2.92
N THR A 175 12.68 3.35 2.39
CA THR A 175 13.01 4.78 2.45
C THR A 175 12.97 5.29 3.89
N ILE A 176 11.94 4.91 4.66
CA ILE A 176 11.85 5.23 6.09
C ILE A 176 13.02 4.58 6.85
N TYR A 177 13.29 3.31 6.61
CA TYR A 177 14.40 2.58 7.26
C TYR A 177 15.74 3.29 7.04
N ARG A 178 16.10 3.55 5.77
CA ARG A 178 17.40 4.18 5.42
C ARG A 178 17.51 5.59 5.96
N HIS A 179 16.42 6.34 6.03
CA HIS A 179 16.40 7.64 6.68
C HIS A 179 16.73 7.52 8.18
N LEU A 180 16.03 6.63 8.89
CA LEU A 180 16.19 6.45 10.34
C LEU A 180 17.46 5.68 10.71
N GLU A 181 18.10 4.98 9.77
CA GLU A 181 19.45 4.44 9.91
C GLU A 181 20.48 5.59 9.97
N LYS A 182 20.31 6.58 9.09
CA LYS A 182 21.19 7.76 9.01
C LYS A 182 20.93 8.79 10.12
N TYR A 183 19.68 8.93 10.54
CA TYR A 183 19.22 9.89 11.55
C TYR A 183 18.49 9.15 12.70
N PRO A 184 19.22 8.37 13.52
CA PRO A 184 18.61 7.55 14.57
C PRO A 184 17.89 8.36 15.65
N GLU A 185 18.21 9.65 15.83
CA GLU A 185 17.55 10.58 16.76
C GLU A 185 16.07 10.80 16.43
N HIS A 186 15.66 10.57 15.18
CA HIS A 186 14.27 10.70 14.74
C HIS A 186 13.48 9.39 14.87
N ARG A 187 14.10 8.31 15.37
CA ARG A 187 13.44 7.01 15.51
C ARG A 187 12.59 6.99 16.77
N VAL A 188 11.31 7.31 16.61
CA VAL A 188 10.33 7.37 17.72
C VAL A 188 9.95 6.00 18.29
N TYR A 189 10.22 4.89 17.58
CA TYR A 189 9.90 3.53 18.03
C TYR A 189 10.75 2.44 17.32
N PRO A 190 11.10 1.31 17.97
CA PRO A 190 11.97 0.26 17.42
C PRO A 190 11.45 -0.46 16.17
N ILE A 191 10.13 -0.47 15.91
CA ILE A 191 9.52 -1.15 14.74
C ILE A 191 10.20 -0.79 13.42
N PHE A 192 10.69 0.44 13.29
CA PHE A 192 11.31 0.91 12.06
C PHE A 192 12.57 0.12 11.71
N LYS A 193 13.28 -0.48 12.68
CA LYS A 193 14.44 -1.36 12.40
C LYS A 193 14.07 -2.62 11.64
N PHE A 194 12.81 -3.06 11.74
CA PHE A 194 12.33 -4.29 11.12
C PHE A 194 11.91 -4.06 9.66
N PHE A 195 11.83 -2.80 9.21
CA PHE A 195 11.37 -2.45 7.87
C PHE A 195 12.29 -2.96 6.76
N GLU A 196 13.59 -3.17 7.02
CA GLU A 196 14.54 -3.68 6.02
C GLU A 196 14.21 -5.11 5.57
N ASN A 197 13.88 -6.00 6.50
CA ASN A 197 13.50 -7.37 6.14
C ASN A 197 12.02 -7.47 5.80
N TRP A 198 11.17 -6.66 6.44
CA TRP A 198 9.77 -6.54 6.06
C TRP A 198 9.64 -6.22 4.57
N CYS A 199 10.37 -5.22 4.07
CA CYS A 199 10.29 -4.89 2.65
C CYS A 199 10.78 -6.05 1.77
N GLN A 200 11.64 -6.96 2.23
CA GLN A 200 11.97 -8.15 1.43
C GLN A 200 10.78 -9.11 1.25
N ASP A 201 9.85 -9.19 2.21
CA ASP A 201 8.58 -9.91 2.00
C ASP A 201 7.77 -9.23 0.90
N GLU A 202 7.55 -7.92 0.98
CA GLU A 202 6.86 -7.11 -0.05
C GLU A 202 7.51 -7.28 -1.43
N ASN A 203 8.85 -7.33 -1.50
CA ASN A 203 9.54 -7.51 -2.77
C ASN A 203 9.21 -8.87 -3.40
N ARG A 204 9.27 -9.95 -2.60
CA ARG A 204 8.93 -11.32 -3.04
C ARG A 204 7.46 -11.44 -3.43
N HIS A 205 6.56 -10.80 -2.70
CA HIS A 205 5.14 -10.73 -3.03
C HIS A 205 4.94 -10.00 -4.38
N GLY A 206 5.62 -8.87 -4.56
CA GLY A 206 5.64 -8.15 -5.84
C GLY A 206 6.21 -8.97 -7.00
N ASP A 207 7.21 -9.82 -6.75
CA ASP A 207 7.79 -10.70 -7.77
C ASP A 207 6.84 -11.84 -8.16
N PHE A 208 6.03 -12.34 -7.22
CA PHE A 208 4.94 -13.25 -7.52
C PHE A 208 3.86 -12.61 -8.41
N PHE A 209 3.40 -11.40 -8.10
CA PHE A 209 2.44 -10.71 -8.97
C PHE A 209 3.03 -10.31 -10.32
N ALA A 210 4.33 -10.03 -10.38
CA ALA A 210 5.04 -9.82 -11.64
C ALA A 210 5.03 -11.09 -12.51
N ALA A 211 5.34 -12.25 -11.93
CA ALA A 211 5.27 -13.54 -12.64
C ALA A 211 3.84 -13.85 -13.13
N LEU A 212 2.83 -13.50 -12.34
CA LEU A 212 1.41 -13.61 -12.71
C LEU A 212 1.07 -12.71 -13.90
N LEU A 213 1.42 -11.42 -13.86
CA LEU A 213 1.21 -10.50 -14.98
C LEU A 213 1.91 -11.00 -16.26
N LYS A 214 3.14 -11.52 -16.16
CA LYS A 214 3.86 -12.12 -17.30
C LYS A 214 3.15 -13.36 -17.86
N SER A 215 2.59 -14.20 -16.99
CA SER A 215 1.83 -15.40 -17.42
C SER A 215 0.55 -15.06 -18.18
N GLN A 216 0.05 -13.82 -18.03
CA GLN A 216 -1.14 -13.28 -18.70
C GLN A 216 -0.78 -12.13 -19.66
N PRO A 217 -0.13 -12.40 -20.83
CA PRO A 217 0.37 -11.35 -21.73
C PRO A 217 -0.66 -10.32 -22.19
N HIS A 218 -1.94 -10.70 -22.23
CA HIS A 218 -3.05 -9.82 -22.58
C HIS A 218 -3.32 -8.72 -21.54
N PHE A 219 -2.67 -8.77 -20.37
CA PHE A 219 -2.62 -7.69 -19.39
C PHE A 219 -1.42 -6.75 -19.56
N LEU A 220 -0.52 -6.98 -20.52
CA LEU A 220 0.65 -6.12 -20.71
C LEU A 220 0.80 -5.63 -22.16
N ASN A 221 0.40 -6.45 -23.13
CA ASN A 221 0.87 -6.26 -24.51
C ASN A 221 -0.09 -5.50 -25.42
N ASP A 222 -1.38 -5.38 -25.07
CA ASP A 222 -2.36 -4.70 -25.91
C ASP A 222 -2.52 -3.21 -25.56
N PHE A 223 -3.08 -2.44 -26.49
CA PHE A 223 -3.29 -1.00 -26.32
C PHE A 223 -4.17 -0.70 -25.09
N LYS A 224 -5.20 -1.51 -24.84
CA LYS A 224 -6.09 -1.35 -23.69
C LYS A 224 -5.34 -1.55 -22.38
N SER A 225 -4.43 -2.53 -22.31
CA SER A 225 -3.67 -2.80 -21.09
C SER A 225 -2.55 -1.80 -20.87
N LYS A 226 -1.98 -1.20 -21.92
CA LYS A 226 -1.14 0.00 -21.77
C LYS A 226 -1.90 1.13 -21.06
N LEU A 227 -3.16 1.38 -21.44
CA LEU A 227 -4.01 2.37 -20.76
C LEU A 227 -4.33 1.98 -19.32
N TRP A 228 -4.59 0.69 -19.04
CA TRP A 228 -4.79 0.21 -17.67
C TRP A 228 -3.54 0.36 -16.81
N CYS A 229 -2.36 -0.03 -17.32
CA CYS A 229 -1.08 0.15 -16.63
C CYS A 229 -0.86 1.62 -16.25
N ARG A 230 -1.10 2.54 -17.20
CA ARG A 230 -1.04 4.00 -16.96
C ARG A 230 -2.05 4.45 -15.90
N PHE A 231 -3.28 3.96 -15.98
CA PHE A 231 -4.35 4.30 -15.04
C PHE A 231 -4.00 3.85 -13.61
N PHE A 232 -3.52 2.62 -13.45
CA PHE A 232 -3.17 2.07 -12.15
C PHE A 232 -1.92 2.75 -11.55
N LEU A 233 -0.89 3.01 -12.37
CA LEU A 233 0.26 3.82 -11.93
C LEU A 233 -0.18 5.17 -11.37
N LEU A 234 -1.00 5.90 -12.14
CA LEU A 234 -1.46 7.22 -11.72
C LEU A 234 -2.36 7.13 -10.48
N SER A 235 -3.26 6.15 -10.44
CA SER A 235 -4.18 5.96 -9.34
C SER A 235 -3.43 5.68 -8.04
N VAL A 236 -2.46 4.77 -8.05
CA VAL A 236 -1.65 4.43 -6.87
C VAL A 236 -0.78 5.60 -6.43
N PHE A 237 -0.13 6.32 -7.35
CA PHE A 237 0.67 7.49 -6.99
C PHE A 237 -0.20 8.63 -6.44
N ALA A 238 -1.34 8.89 -7.05
CA ALA A 238 -2.26 9.93 -6.58
C ALA A 238 -2.87 9.58 -5.22
N THR A 239 -3.33 8.33 -5.02
CA THR A 239 -3.89 7.93 -3.73
C THR A 239 -2.85 7.97 -2.62
N MET A 240 -1.63 7.52 -2.88
CA MET A 240 -0.51 7.63 -1.94
C MET A 240 -0.24 9.10 -1.58
N TYR A 241 0.00 9.95 -2.58
CA TYR A 241 0.34 11.36 -2.39
C TYR A 241 -0.74 12.13 -1.63
N LEU A 242 -2.02 11.89 -1.96
CA LEU A 242 -3.15 12.51 -1.25
C LEU A 242 -3.28 12.00 0.19
N ASN A 243 -2.91 10.75 0.45
CA ASN A 243 -2.94 10.13 1.76
C ASN A 243 -1.83 10.68 2.67
N ASP A 244 -0.62 10.78 2.14
CA ASP A 244 0.56 11.22 2.88
C ASP A 244 0.57 12.73 3.12
N PHE A 245 0.03 13.52 2.18
CA PHE A 245 -0.18 14.95 2.38
C PHE A 245 -1.07 15.25 3.59
N GLN A 246 -2.08 14.41 3.88
CA GLN A 246 -2.90 14.56 5.08
C GLN A 246 -2.14 14.20 6.38
N ARG A 247 -1.05 13.45 6.26
CA ARG A 247 -0.24 12.90 7.36
C ARG A 247 1.18 13.45 7.37
N ALA A 248 1.35 14.64 6.79
CA ALA A 248 2.62 15.35 6.76
C ALA A 248 3.25 15.46 8.16
N ASP A 249 2.42 15.67 9.19
CA ASP A 249 2.87 15.75 10.58
C ASP A 249 3.55 14.47 11.08
N PHE A 250 3.10 13.28 10.65
CA PHE A 250 3.74 12.01 11.03
C PHE A 250 5.15 11.91 10.43
N TYR A 251 5.29 12.14 9.13
CA TYR A 251 6.59 12.11 8.46
C TYR A 251 7.55 13.15 9.04
N THR A 252 7.04 14.35 9.34
CA THR A 252 7.81 15.41 9.99
C THR A 252 8.29 14.97 11.39
N SER A 253 7.46 14.25 12.16
CA SER A 253 7.84 13.76 13.48
C SER A 253 8.97 12.74 13.48
N ILE A 254 9.19 12.06 12.35
CA ILE A 254 10.29 11.12 12.12
C ILE A 254 11.39 11.70 11.22
N GLY A 255 11.49 13.03 11.13
CA GLY A 255 12.61 13.71 10.46
C GLY A 255 12.53 13.79 8.93
N LEU A 256 11.42 13.36 8.32
CA LEU A 256 11.24 13.36 6.88
C LEU A 256 10.52 14.62 6.39
N ASP A 257 10.98 15.17 5.26
CA ASP A 257 10.15 16.05 4.44
C ASP A 257 9.10 15.19 3.70
N PRO A 258 7.80 15.36 3.98
CA PRO A 258 6.76 14.48 3.43
C PRO A 258 6.72 14.51 1.90
N ARG A 259 6.97 15.68 1.30
CA ARG A 259 6.89 15.86 -0.14
C ARG A 259 8.07 15.20 -0.85
N GLN A 260 9.29 15.38 -0.34
CA GLN A 260 10.48 14.73 -0.89
C GLN A 260 10.41 13.21 -0.73
N TYR A 261 9.90 12.74 0.40
CA TYR A 261 9.62 11.33 0.64
C TYR A 261 8.68 10.75 -0.43
N ASP A 262 7.52 11.38 -0.66
CA ASP A 262 6.56 10.92 -1.66
C ASP A 262 7.15 10.93 -3.08
N MET A 263 7.90 11.99 -3.43
CA MET A 263 8.57 12.08 -4.73
C MET A 263 9.58 10.95 -4.93
N GLN A 264 10.35 10.61 -3.90
CA GLN A 264 11.32 9.52 -3.95
C GLN A 264 10.62 8.16 -4.11
N VAL A 265 9.59 7.90 -3.32
CA VAL A 265 8.81 6.66 -3.40
C VAL A 265 8.14 6.51 -4.77
N ILE A 266 7.53 7.57 -5.30
CA ILE A 266 6.93 7.57 -6.64
C ILE A 266 7.99 7.28 -7.71
N ARG A 267 9.14 7.97 -7.66
CA ARG A 267 10.24 7.73 -8.63
C ARG A 267 10.68 6.28 -8.65
N LYS A 268 10.95 5.73 -7.47
CA LYS A 268 11.43 4.36 -7.33
C LYS A 268 10.38 3.31 -7.66
N THR A 269 9.11 3.58 -7.33
CA THR A 269 8.01 2.69 -7.73
C THR A 269 7.79 2.71 -9.23
N ASN A 270 7.85 3.88 -9.88
CA ASN A 270 7.73 4.01 -11.34
C ASN A 270 8.88 3.29 -12.07
N GLU A 271 10.10 3.38 -11.55
CA GLU A 271 11.29 2.65 -12.02
C GLU A 271 11.13 1.12 -11.87
N SER A 272 10.69 0.65 -10.70
CA SER A 272 10.46 -0.79 -10.50
C SER A 272 9.31 -1.31 -11.37
N ALA A 273 8.22 -0.55 -11.48
CA ALA A 273 7.06 -0.93 -12.26
C ALA A 273 7.38 -1.04 -13.76
N SER A 274 8.28 -0.19 -14.29
CA SER A 274 8.67 -0.23 -15.71
C SER A 274 9.38 -1.53 -16.12
N ARG A 275 9.83 -2.36 -15.17
CA ARG A 275 10.37 -3.70 -15.49
C ARG A 275 9.30 -4.67 -15.99
N ILE A 276 8.04 -4.43 -15.64
CA ILE A 276 6.89 -5.30 -15.95
C ILE A 276 5.88 -4.57 -16.83
N PHE A 277 5.50 -3.35 -16.44
CA PHE A 277 4.52 -2.57 -17.18
C PHE A 277 5.15 -2.05 -18.47
N PRO A 278 4.39 -2.00 -19.58
CA PRO A 278 4.90 -1.55 -20.88
C PRO A 278 5.17 -0.04 -20.94
N VAL A 279 4.62 0.72 -19.99
CA VAL A 279 4.74 2.17 -19.91
C VAL A 279 5.07 2.61 -18.49
N ALA A 280 5.79 3.73 -18.39
CA ALA A 280 6.03 4.46 -17.16
C ALA A 280 5.45 5.87 -17.25
N LEU A 281 5.11 6.47 -16.12
CA LEU A 281 4.67 7.86 -16.09
C LEU A 281 5.88 8.80 -16.25
N ASN A 282 5.71 9.89 -17.01
CA ASN A 282 6.75 10.91 -17.17
C ASN A 282 6.72 11.87 -15.97
N ILE A 283 7.28 11.42 -14.86
CA ILE A 283 7.26 12.11 -13.56
C ILE A 283 8.26 13.26 -13.46
N ASP A 284 9.25 13.33 -14.36
CA ASP A 284 10.24 14.41 -14.40
C ASP A 284 9.73 15.65 -15.13
N LYS A 285 8.53 15.58 -15.73
CA LYS A 285 7.82 16.77 -16.17
C LYS A 285 7.53 17.67 -14.96
N PRO A 286 7.93 18.96 -14.98
CA PRO A 286 7.73 19.87 -13.85
C PRO A 286 6.29 19.90 -13.34
N ASP A 287 5.33 19.81 -14.27
CA ASP A 287 3.90 19.81 -14.01
C ASP A 287 3.39 18.60 -13.20
N PHE A 288 4.08 17.46 -13.24
CA PHE A 288 3.57 16.21 -12.66
C PHE A 288 3.33 16.35 -11.16
N PHE A 289 4.38 16.67 -10.40
CA PHE A 289 4.25 16.86 -8.96
C PHE A 289 3.45 18.13 -8.61
N GLN A 290 3.49 19.17 -9.44
CA GLN A 290 2.67 20.37 -9.24
C GLN A 290 1.16 20.04 -9.31
N TYR A 291 0.73 19.21 -10.25
CA TYR A 291 -0.67 18.79 -10.33
C TYR A 291 -1.05 17.88 -9.16
N LEU A 292 -0.18 16.99 -8.70
CA LEU A 292 -0.40 16.22 -7.47
C LEU A 292 -0.52 17.13 -6.23
N ASP A 293 0.32 18.16 -6.11
CA ASP A 293 0.23 19.18 -5.04
C ASP A 293 -1.14 19.89 -5.06
N LYS A 294 -1.66 20.22 -6.26
CA LYS A 294 -2.99 20.82 -6.40
C LYS A 294 -4.11 19.85 -6.03
N CYS A 295 -4.03 18.58 -6.44
CA CYS A 295 -4.99 17.55 -6.03
C CYS A 295 -5.00 17.39 -4.51
N ALA A 296 -3.82 17.29 -3.88
CA ALA A 296 -3.65 17.12 -2.45
C ALA A 296 -4.20 18.32 -1.67
N SER A 297 -3.90 19.54 -2.12
CA SER A 297 -4.42 20.77 -1.53
C SER A 297 -5.96 20.84 -1.60
N CYS A 298 -6.55 20.53 -2.76
CA CYS A 298 -8.02 20.50 -2.91
C CYS A 298 -8.65 19.43 -2.03
N ASN A 299 -8.02 18.25 -1.93
CA ASN A 299 -8.49 17.16 -1.08
C ASN A 299 -8.43 17.52 0.41
N LYS A 300 -7.37 18.21 0.85
CA LYS A 300 -7.28 18.75 2.22
C LYS A 300 -8.43 19.73 2.51
N SER A 301 -8.71 20.68 1.62
CA SER A 301 -9.83 21.61 1.79
C SER A 301 -11.19 20.90 1.81
N LEU A 302 -11.36 19.81 1.05
CA LEU A 302 -12.59 18.99 1.12
C LEU A 302 -12.76 18.30 2.47
N ILE A 303 -11.68 17.84 3.09
CA ILE A 303 -11.71 17.22 4.41
C ILE A 303 -12.05 18.26 5.49
N GLU A 304 -11.38 19.42 5.46
CA GLU A 304 -11.65 20.55 6.36
C GLU A 304 -13.11 21.00 6.27
N LEU A 305 -13.64 21.17 5.06
CA LEU A 305 -15.04 21.51 4.81
C LEU A 305 -16.02 20.45 5.34
N ASN A 306 -15.66 19.17 5.25
CA ASN A 306 -16.50 18.10 5.78
C ASN A 306 -16.58 18.14 7.31
N ASN A 307 -15.48 18.53 7.98
CA ASN A 307 -15.38 18.61 9.45
C ASN A 307 -15.99 19.90 10.04
N ASP A 308 -16.19 20.93 9.22
CA ASP A 308 -16.85 22.18 9.63
C ASP A 308 -18.34 21.97 9.95
N ASN A 309 -18.94 22.77 10.84
CA ASN A 309 -20.36 22.64 11.26
C ASN A 309 -21.34 23.41 10.35
N THR A 310 -20.90 23.85 9.17
CA THR A 310 -21.73 24.58 8.21
C THR A 310 -22.84 23.73 7.56
N ASN A 311 -23.87 24.41 7.03
CA ASN A 311 -25.03 23.75 6.40
C ASN A 311 -24.60 22.89 5.17
N LYS A 312 -25.27 21.76 4.97
CA LYS A 312 -25.03 20.80 3.88
C LYS A 312 -25.05 21.43 2.50
N ILE A 313 -25.94 22.38 2.23
CA ILE A 313 -26.04 23.06 0.93
C ILE A 313 -24.77 23.89 0.67
N HIS A 314 -24.29 24.61 1.67
CA HIS A 314 -23.06 25.39 1.59
C HIS A 314 -21.85 24.47 1.33
N LYS A 315 -21.76 23.35 2.06
CA LYS A 315 -20.73 22.33 1.81
C LYS A 315 -20.80 21.78 0.38
N LEU A 316 -22.01 21.52 -0.14
CA LEU A 316 -22.18 21.02 -1.50
C LEU A 316 -21.65 22.03 -2.52
N ILE A 317 -22.04 23.31 -2.41
CA ILE A 317 -21.63 24.40 -3.30
C ILE A 317 -20.11 24.54 -3.35
N ILE A 318 -19.43 24.48 -2.19
CA ILE A 318 -17.96 24.58 -2.13
C ILE A 318 -17.27 23.29 -2.60
N SER A 319 -17.86 22.12 -2.32
CA SER A 319 -17.24 20.84 -2.69
C SER A 319 -17.18 20.61 -4.21
N ILE A 320 -18.19 21.06 -4.96
CA ILE A 320 -18.25 20.88 -6.42
C ILE A 320 -17.01 21.43 -7.14
N PRO A 321 -16.61 22.71 -7.00
CA PRO A 321 -15.43 23.23 -7.67
C PRO A 321 -14.14 22.55 -7.21
N LEU A 322 -14.05 22.08 -5.95
CA LEU A 322 -12.89 21.33 -5.46
C LEU A 322 -12.78 19.95 -6.12
N TYR A 323 -13.88 19.19 -6.19
CA TYR A 323 -13.90 17.91 -6.91
C TYR A 323 -13.60 18.10 -8.41
N SER A 324 -14.20 19.10 -9.05
CA SER A 324 -13.92 19.42 -10.46
C SER A 324 -12.44 19.72 -10.69
N LYS A 325 -11.79 20.49 -9.80
CA LYS A 325 -10.34 20.75 -9.88
C LYS A 325 -9.53 19.47 -9.77
N ILE A 326 -9.83 18.60 -8.80
CA ILE A 326 -9.14 17.31 -8.65
C ILE A 326 -9.28 16.48 -9.93
N ILE A 327 -10.49 16.35 -10.47
CA ILE A 327 -10.75 15.59 -11.70
C ILE A 327 -9.96 16.18 -12.88
N ILE A 328 -9.98 17.51 -13.05
CA ILE A 328 -9.24 18.19 -14.12
C ILE A 328 -7.73 17.91 -14.01
N TYR A 329 -7.14 18.01 -12.82
CA TYR A 329 -5.71 17.75 -12.62
C TYR A 329 -5.35 16.27 -12.80
N LEU A 330 -6.20 15.34 -12.36
CA LEU A 330 -6.01 13.91 -12.63
C LEU A 330 -6.10 13.60 -14.13
N ILE A 331 -7.02 14.23 -14.87
CA ILE A 331 -7.07 14.12 -16.34
C ILE A 331 -5.79 14.69 -16.97
N ARG A 332 -5.33 15.86 -16.53
CA ARG A 332 -4.07 16.44 -17.03
C ARG A 332 -2.89 15.52 -16.78
N LEU A 333 -2.77 14.95 -15.58
CA LEU A 333 -1.75 13.95 -15.23
C LEU A 333 -1.86 12.72 -16.13
N TYR A 334 -3.07 12.21 -16.34
CA TYR A 334 -3.34 11.10 -17.24
C TYR A 334 -3.12 11.45 -18.71
N LEU A 335 -2.95 12.73 -19.10
CA LEU A 335 -2.67 13.11 -20.48
C LEU A 335 -1.19 13.43 -20.73
N ILE A 336 -0.37 13.59 -19.68
CA ILE A 336 1.09 13.75 -19.82
C ILE A 336 1.67 12.55 -20.57
N PRO A 337 2.36 12.73 -21.71
CA PRO A 337 2.91 11.63 -22.50
C PRO A 337 3.74 10.66 -21.65
N THR A 338 3.43 9.37 -21.73
CA THR A 338 4.16 8.31 -21.02
C THR A 338 5.51 8.05 -21.66
N ILE A 339 6.40 7.39 -20.91
CA ILE A 339 7.69 6.89 -21.39
C ILE A 339 7.51 5.39 -21.67
N GLU A 340 7.99 4.91 -22.82
CA GLU A 340 8.01 3.46 -23.09
C GLU A 340 9.06 2.81 -22.18
N SER A 341 8.68 1.76 -21.45
CA SER A 341 9.52 1.19 -20.40
C SER A 341 10.89 0.68 -20.87
N LYS A 342 10.99 0.27 -22.14
CA LYS A 342 12.26 -0.10 -22.78
C LYS A 342 13.29 1.04 -22.69
N GLN A 343 12.85 2.29 -22.88
CA GLN A 343 13.71 3.47 -22.84
C GLN A 343 14.22 3.79 -21.42
N MET A 344 13.43 3.49 -20.38
CA MET A 344 13.89 3.65 -18.98
C MET A 344 14.92 2.59 -18.59
N THR A 345 14.81 1.38 -19.14
CA THR A 345 15.75 0.30 -18.83
C THR A 345 17.12 0.57 -19.46
N ASP A 346 17.15 1.19 -20.65
CA ASP A 346 18.40 1.58 -21.34
C ASP A 346 19.14 2.75 -20.66
N THR A 347 18.44 3.54 -19.83
CA THR A 347 19.05 4.65 -19.06
C THR A 347 19.60 4.21 -17.69
N ILE A 348 19.32 2.97 -17.27
CA ILE A 348 19.87 2.35 -16.07
C ILE A 348 21.03 1.44 -16.51
N LYS A 349 22.18 2.04 -16.84
CA LYS A 349 23.45 1.35 -17.04
C LYS A 349 24.46 1.77 -15.98
#